data_AF-A0A183I7U0-F1
#
_entry.id   AF-A0A183I7U0-F1
#
_cell.length_a   1.000
_cell.length_b   1.000
_cell.length_c   1.000
_cell.angle_alpha   90.00
_cell.angle_beta   90.00
_cell.angle_gamma   90.00
#
_symmetry.space_group_name_H-M   'P 1'
#
loop_
_entity.id
_entity.type
_entity.pdbx_description
1 polymer ?
#
loop_
_entity_poly.entity_id
_entity_poly.type
_entity_poly.pdbx_seq_one_letter_code
_entity_poly.pdbx_strand_id
1 'polypeptide(L)'
;MDTPGSEINRKMEVDFEVSIPRKKLKFGITAPFKTIILDGNLQQMSQSQDYATNLKLLVDDKSYILDGMLKATEAGDRNSYRLNARSVAESVTAAEVAAELQYSISKPYAMLDFHLDKVFSKPITLKTLINPERPKYESKLEYSGPDFNGKLDTSIIRQGMLDWKGTISSEYQIVNHPKHALEIGFEQAFQKRGTNHHFKHALHATSTIFNKFHFQLLSDRTGNNMNNLLEATYLGEQLLANLDVTRGPNNIYKAVGR
;
A
#
# COMPACT_ATOMS: atom_id res chain seq x y z
N MET A 1 8.56 12.23 14.37
CA MET A 1 9.71 12.26 13.45
C MET A 1 10.16 10.81 13.37
N ASP A 2 9.73 10.11 12.32
CA ASP A 2 9.52 8.66 12.40
C ASP A 2 10.70 7.85 11.82
N THR A 3 11.82 8.51 11.53
CA THR A 3 13.05 7.88 11.05
C THR A 3 14.25 8.45 11.81
N PRO A 4 15.01 7.63 12.57
CA PRO A 4 16.18 8.11 13.31
C PRO A 4 17.21 8.77 12.37
N GLY A 5 17.63 10.00 12.69
CA GLY A 5 18.66 10.74 11.95
C GLY A 5 18.23 11.38 10.63
N SER A 6 16.93 11.41 10.30
CA SER A 6 16.42 12.05 9.08
C SER A 6 15.65 13.34 9.41
N GLU A 7 16.07 14.46 8.82
CA GLU A 7 15.29 15.72 8.85
C GLU A 7 14.00 15.65 8.02
N ILE A 8 13.87 14.62 7.17
CA ILE A 8 12.76 14.43 6.25
C ILE A 8 11.90 13.25 6.75
N ASN A 9 10.59 13.48 6.90
CA ASN A 9 9.62 12.42 7.15
C ASN A 9 9.51 11.56 5.89
N ARG A 10 9.85 10.27 5.93
CA ARG A 10 9.82 9.36 4.76
C ARG A 10 8.54 8.52 4.66
N LYS A 11 7.57 8.78 5.54
CA LYS A 11 6.32 8.01 5.65
C LYS A 11 5.34 8.41 4.56
N MET A 12 4.67 7.40 3.99
CA MET A 12 3.51 7.60 3.12
C MET A 12 2.30 6.88 3.75
N GLU A 13 1.19 7.59 3.90
CA GLU A 13 -0.06 7.09 4.48
C GLU A 13 -1.23 7.47 3.58
N VAL A 14 -2.20 6.57 3.49
CA VAL A 14 -3.44 6.80 2.76
C VAL A 14 -4.61 6.41 3.65
N ASP A 15 -5.52 7.35 3.87
CA ASP A 15 -6.74 7.18 4.66
C ASP A 15 -7.96 7.39 3.78
N PHE A 16 -8.97 6.53 3.92
CA PHE A 16 -10.24 6.66 3.20
C PHE A 16 -11.42 6.29 4.09
N GLU A 17 -12.41 7.17 4.17
CA GLU A 17 -13.63 6.99 4.94
C GLU A 17 -14.84 7.40 4.07
N VAL A 18 -15.73 6.45 3.80
CA VAL A 18 -17.09 6.73 3.31
C VAL A 18 -18.06 6.22 4.36
N SER A 19 -18.87 7.12 4.91
CA SER A 19 -19.91 6.76 5.87
C SER A 19 -21.23 7.35 5.41
N ILE A 20 -22.07 6.52 4.79
CA ILE A 20 -23.43 6.91 4.40
C ILE A 20 -24.30 7.24 5.64
N PRO A 21 -24.29 6.45 6.74
CA PRO A 21 -25.09 6.77 7.93
C PRO A 21 -24.68 8.10 8.58
N ARG A 22 -23.37 8.40 8.57
CA ARG A 22 -22.83 9.65 9.12
C ARG A 22 -22.75 10.77 8.08
N LYS A 23 -23.17 10.51 6.85
CA LYS A 23 -23.13 11.44 5.72
C LYS A 23 -21.76 12.11 5.55
N LYS A 24 -20.69 11.32 5.63
CA LYS A 24 -19.31 11.81 5.65
C LYS A 24 -18.48 11.15 4.56
N LEU A 25 -17.65 11.95 3.91
CA LEU A 25 -16.61 11.50 3.00
C LEU A 25 -15.27 12.13 3.42
N LYS A 26 -14.25 11.29 3.60
CA LYS A 26 -12.89 11.75 3.84
C LYS A 26 -11.89 10.92 3.04
N PHE A 27 -10.92 11.58 2.45
CA PHE A 27 -9.76 10.96 1.83
C PHE A 27 -8.51 11.74 2.23
N GLY A 28 -7.44 11.03 2.56
CA GLY A 28 -6.18 11.61 2.99
C GLY A 28 -5.00 10.89 2.34
N ILE A 29 -4.05 11.64 1.82
CA ILE A 29 -2.71 11.16 1.48
C ILE A 29 -1.72 12.02 2.24
N THR A 30 -0.91 11.41 3.08
CA THR A 30 0.23 12.06 3.72
C THR A 30 1.49 11.48 3.13
N ALA A 31 2.32 12.29 2.50
CA ALA A 31 3.60 11.90 1.93
C ALA A 31 4.72 12.85 2.42
N PRO A 32 6.00 12.48 2.26
CA PRO A 32 7.15 13.31 2.68
C PRO A 32 7.15 14.74 2.14
N PHE A 33 6.53 14.93 0.97
CA PHE A 33 6.60 16.15 0.17
C PHE A 33 5.23 16.82 -0.02
N LYS A 34 4.13 16.14 0.31
CA LYS A 34 2.77 16.67 0.14
C LYS A 34 1.79 16.07 1.15
N THR A 35 0.88 16.92 1.62
CA THR A 35 -0.32 16.48 2.33
C THR A 35 -1.55 16.84 1.52
N ILE A 36 -2.40 15.85 1.23
CA ILE A 36 -3.62 16.01 0.47
C ILE A 36 -4.77 15.50 1.32
N ILE A 37 -5.72 16.36 1.65
CA ILE A 37 -6.89 15.98 2.45
C ILE A 37 -8.14 16.47 1.73
N LEU A 38 -9.04 15.56 1.43
CA LEU A 38 -10.38 15.84 0.97
C LEU A 38 -11.35 15.52 2.09
N ASP A 39 -12.15 16.50 2.50
CA ASP A 39 -13.18 16.33 3.54
C ASP A 39 -14.48 16.98 3.08
N GLY A 40 -15.61 16.31 3.29
CA GLY A 40 -16.90 16.94 3.10
C GLY A 40 -18.07 16.09 3.59
N ASN A 41 -19.19 16.79 3.70
CA ASN A 41 -20.46 16.22 4.12
C ASN A 41 -21.32 15.89 2.91
N LEU A 42 -22.10 14.82 3.03
CA LEU A 42 -23.05 14.36 2.02
C LEU A 42 -24.44 14.91 2.33
N GLN A 43 -25.06 15.54 1.35
CA GLN A 43 -26.44 16.01 1.42
C GLN A 43 -27.29 15.18 0.47
N GLN A 44 -28.18 14.36 1.04
CA GLN A 44 -29.06 13.50 0.24
C GLN A 44 -30.03 14.36 -0.57
N MET A 45 -30.10 14.12 -1.88
CA MET A 45 -31.06 14.81 -2.73
C MET A 45 -32.43 14.16 -2.60
N SER A 46 -33.42 14.96 -2.22
CA SER A 46 -34.83 14.56 -2.12
C SER A 46 -35.28 13.93 -3.45
N GLN A 47 -35.54 12.61 -3.45
CA GLN A 47 -35.97 11.76 -4.58
C GLN A 47 -34.90 10.96 -5.34
N SER A 48 -33.62 10.96 -4.92
CA SER A 48 -32.60 10.08 -5.52
C SER A 48 -31.72 9.40 -4.47
N GLN A 49 -30.98 8.36 -4.88
CA GLN A 49 -29.86 7.81 -4.11
C GLN A 49 -28.57 8.65 -4.29
N ASP A 50 -28.65 9.79 -4.98
CA ASP A 50 -27.51 10.68 -5.18
C ASP A 50 -27.38 11.68 -4.02
N TYR A 51 -26.14 12.09 -3.77
CA TYR A 51 -25.80 13.05 -2.74
C TYR A 51 -25.08 14.22 -3.37
N ALA A 52 -25.56 15.44 -3.13
CA ALA A 52 -24.77 16.64 -3.34
C ALA A 52 -23.71 16.71 -2.23
N THR A 53 -22.53 17.24 -2.55
CA THR A 53 -21.48 17.40 -1.56
C THR A 53 -20.66 18.66 -1.82
N ASN A 54 -20.39 19.39 -0.75
CA ASN A 54 -19.43 20.48 -0.75
C ASN A 54 -18.19 19.95 -0.04
N LEU A 55 -17.07 19.95 -0.75
CA LEU A 55 -15.83 19.37 -0.31
C LEU A 55 -14.80 20.47 -0.12
N LYS A 56 -14.02 20.34 0.95
CA LYS A 56 -12.79 21.09 1.15
C LYS A 56 -11.63 20.18 0.80
N LEU A 57 -10.91 20.53 -0.26
CA LEU A 57 -9.64 19.92 -0.60
C LEU A 57 -8.51 20.80 -0.05
N LEU A 58 -7.65 20.23 0.78
CA LEU A 58 -6.44 20.83 1.29
C LEU A 58 -5.24 20.18 0.58
N VAL A 59 -4.35 21.00 0.04
CA VAL A 59 -3.08 20.58 -0.52
C VAL A 59 -2.00 21.43 0.13
N ASP A 60 -1.30 20.84 1.11
CA ASP A 60 -0.44 21.54 2.06
C ASP A 60 -1.21 22.71 2.72
N ASP A 61 -0.82 23.95 2.46
CA ASP A 61 -1.46 25.15 3.00
C ASP A 61 -2.54 25.73 2.07
N LYS A 62 -2.74 25.15 0.88
CA LYS A 62 -3.72 25.64 -0.10
C LYS A 62 -5.06 24.94 0.08
N SER A 63 -6.12 25.74 0.13
CA SER A 63 -7.50 25.26 0.26
C SER A 63 -8.30 25.50 -1.02
N TYR A 64 -9.03 24.47 -1.44
CA TYR A 64 -9.92 24.46 -2.59
C TYR A 64 -11.32 24.10 -2.11
N ILE A 65 -12.32 24.86 -2.55
CA ILE A 65 -13.73 24.56 -2.30
C ILE A 65 -14.29 23.93 -3.57
N LEU A 66 -14.77 22.70 -3.46
CA LEU A 66 -15.28 21.92 -4.58
C LEU A 66 -16.77 21.66 -4.37
N ASP A 67 -17.54 21.82 -5.43
CA ASP A 67 -18.90 21.31 -5.50
C ASP A 67 -18.91 20.00 -6.28
N GLY A 68 -19.57 19.00 -5.73
CA GLY A 68 -19.58 17.67 -6.30
C GLY A 68 -20.88 16.91 -6.09
N MET A 69 -20.92 15.75 -6.74
CA MET A 69 -22.03 14.81 -6.68
C MET A 69 -21.50 13.40 -6.48
N LEU A 70 -22.01 12.72 -5.46
CA LEU A 70 -21.78 11.30 -5.20
C LEU A 70 -22.99 10.51 -5.71
N LYS A 71 -22.78 9.66 -6.70
CA LYS A 71 -23.81 8.76 -7.23
C LYS A 71 -23.65 7.37 -6.66
N ALA A 72 -24.72 6.80 -6.14
CA ALA A 72 -24.78 5.40 -5.76
C ALA A 72 -25.38 4.58 -6.91
N THR A 73 -24.81 3.43 -7.23
CA THR A 73 -25.34 2.54 -8.26
C THR A 73 -25.17 1.09 -7.84
N GLU A 74 -26.26 0.34 -7.93
CA GLU A 74 -26.31 -1.11 -7.73
C GLU A 74 -26.56 -1.79 -9.09
N ALA A 75 -25.69 -2.72 -9.46
CA ALA A 75 -25.75 -3.45 -10.72
C ALA A 75 -25.47 -4.94 -10.46
N GLY A 76 -26.54 -5.71 -10.23
CA GLY A 76 -26.43 -7.11 -9.82
C GLY A 76 -25.71 -7.22 -8.48
N ASP A 77 -24.60 -7.98 -8.47
CA ASP A 77 -23.77 -8.20 -7.28
C ASP A 77 -22.86 -7.01 -6.91
N ARG A 78 -22.75 -6.00 -7.78
CA ARG A 78 -21.81 -4.89 -7.63
C ARG A 78 -22.52 -3.63 -7.14
N ASN A 79 -22.00 -3.09 -6.04
CA ASN A 79 -22.32 -1.77 -5.53
C ASN A 79 -21.21 -0.79 -5.88
N SER A 80 -21.56 0.46 -6.18
CA SER A 80 -20.59 1.51 -6.49
C SER A 80 -21.03 2.88 -5.97
N TYR A 81 -20.05 3.64 -5.49
CA TYR A 81 -20.19 5.06 -5.14
C TYR A 81 -19.20 5.86 -5.97
N ARG A 82 -19.70 6.75 -6.82
CA ARG A 82 -18.88 7.58 -7.72
C ARG A 82 -19.02 9.05 -7.38
N LEU A 83 -17.95 9.66 -6.90
CA LEU A 83 -17.82 11.09 -6.68
C LEU A 83 -17.21 11.76 -7.91
N ASN A 84 -17.80 12.86 -8.35
CA ASN A 84 -17.13 13.86 -9.19
C ASN A 84 -17.30 15.24 -8.55
N ALA A 85 -16.22 15.97 -8.36
CA ALA A 85 -16.22 17.31 -7.77
C ALA A 85 -15.26 18.24 -8.51
N ARG A 86 -15.59 19.53 -8.56
CA ARG A 86 -14.78 20.55 -9.23
C ARG A 86 -14.79 21.85 -8.45
N SER A 87 -13.72 22.64 -8.58
CA SER A 87 -13.64 23.97 -7.97
C SER A 87 -14.85 24.83 -8.34
N VAL A 88 -15.38 25.55 -7.35
CA VAL A 88 -16.36 26.61 -7.58
C VAL A 88 -15.72 27.79 -8.33
N ALA A 89 -16.52 28.54 -9.09
CA ALA A 89 -16.04 29.58 -10.01
C ALA A 89 -15.19 30.69 -9.35
N GLU A 90 -15.33 30.89 -8.04
CA GLU A 90 -14.59 31.89 -7.25
C GLU A 90 -13.22 31.38 -6.74
N SER A 91 -12.85 30.12 -7.00
CA SER A 91 -11.55 29.57 -6.60
C SER A 91 -10.46 30.02 -7.58
N VAL A 92 -9.38 30.61 -7.04
CA VAL A 92 -8.21 31.14 -7.79
C VAL A 92 -7.47 30.06 -8.60
N THR A 93 -7.74 28.78 -8.33
CA THR A 93 -7.06 27.63 -8.94
C THR A 93 -8.05 26.48 -9.20
N ALA A 94 -8.08 25.99 -10.44
CA ALA A 94 -8.92 24.86 -10.83
C ALA A 94 -8.42 23.56 -10.17
N ALA A 95 -9.33 22.81 -9.56
CA ALA A 95 -9.10 21.47 -9.04
C ALA A 95 -10.29 20.60 -9.42
N GLU A 96 -10.01 19.36 -9.79
CA GLU A 96 -11.02 18.35 -10.11
C GLU A 96 -10.70 17.06 -9.38
N VAL A 97 -11.72 16.48 -8.73
CA VAL A 97 -11.62 15.23 -8.00
C VAL A 97 -12.60 14.24 -8.59
N ALA A 98 -12.12 13.05 -8.93
CA ALA A 98 -12.95 11.91 -9.25
C ALA A 98 -12.58 10.75 -8.34
N ALA A 99 -13.56 10.13 -7.69
CA ALA A 99 -13.33 8.96 -6.86
C ALA A 99 -14.42 7.91 -7.09
N GLU A 100 -14.05 6.64 -7.14
CA GLU A 100 -14.98 5.54 -7.28
C GLU A 100 -14.63 4.42 -6.29
N LEU A 101 -15.58 4.12 -5.40
CA LEU A 101 -15.55 2.93 -4.57
C LEU A 101 -16.47 1.88 -5.19
N GLN A 102 -15.94 0.75 -5.62
CA GLN A 102 -16.71 -0.41 -6.07
C GLN A 102 -16.55 -1.56 -5.09
N TYR A 103 -17.62 -2.27 -4.75
CA TYR A 103 -17.53 -3.45 -3.90
C TYR A 103 -18.64 -4.46 -4.23
N SER A 104 -18.41 -5.70 -3.82
CA SER A 104 -19.43 -6.75 -3.85
C SER A 104 -19.35 -7.57 -2.57
N ILE A 105 -20.53 -7.89 -2.01
CA ILE A 105 -20.64 -8.74 -0.81
C ILE A 105 -20.78 -10.20 -1.20
N SER A 106 -21.48 -10.50 -2.30
CA SER A 106 -21.68 -11.86 -2.82
C SER A 106 -20.43 -12.42 -3.48
N LYS A 107 -19.61 -11.57 -4.12
CA LYS A 107 -18.25 -11.88 -4.57
C LYS A 107 -17.29 -10.92 -3.85
N PRO A 108 -16.86 -11.23 -2.62
CA PRO A 108 -16.11 -10.31 -1.77
C PRO A 108 -14.93 -9.62 -2.47
N TYR A 109 -15.06 -8.33 -2.73
CA TYR A 109 -13.97 -7.42 -3.10
C TYR A 109 -14.34 -5.98 -2.77
N ALA A 110 -13.31 -5.12 -2.68
CA ALA A 110 -13.44 -3.68 -2.68
C ALA A 110 -12.35 -3.07 -3.56
N MET A 111 -12.70 -2.07 -4.38
CA MET A 111 -11.79 -1.34 -5.25
C MET A 111 -12.02 0.15 -5.05
N LEU A 112 -10.94 0.90 -4.90
CA LEU A 112 -10.93 2.36 -4.84
C LEU A 112 -10.12 2.89 -6.01
N ASP A 113 -10.69 3.76 -6.83
CA ASP A 113 -10.00 4.53 -7.86
C ASP A 113 -10.16 6.02 -7.53
N PHE A 114 -9.08 6.75 -7.32
CA PHE A 114 -9.08 8.16 -6.95
C PHE A 114 -8.17 8.96 -7.88
N HIS A 115 -8.67 10.10 -8.34
CA HIS A 115 -7.97 11.04 -9.21
C HIS A 115 -8.08 12.46 -8.64
N LEU A 116 -6.95 13.17 -8.64
CA LEU A 116 -6.89 14.61 -8.40
C LEU A 116 -6.20 15.28 -9.60
N ASP A 117 -6.99 16.06 -10.34
CA ASP A 117 -6.63 16.75 -11.56
C ASP A 117 -6.51 18.27 -11.36
N LYS A 118 -5.83 18.94 -12.29
CA LYS A 118 -5.69 20.41 -12.42
C LYS A 118 -4.98 21.16 -11.28
N VAL A 119 -4.75 20.53 -10.14
CA VAL A 119 -3.91 21.05 -9.06
C VAL A 119 -2.42 20.98 -9.41
N PHE A 120 -2.02 19.93 -10.13
CA PHE A 120 -0.63 19.66 -10.51
C PHE A 120 -0.50 19.52 -12.03
N SER A 121 0.73 19.50 -12.53
CA SER A 121 1.02 19.37 -13.97
C SER A 121 0.62 18.01 -14.55
N LYS A 122 0.52 16.96 -13.71
CA LYS A 122 -0.13 15.69 -14.05
C LYS A 122 -1.09 15.28 -12.93
N PRO A 123 -2.11 14.45 -13.24
CA PRO A 123 -3.00 13.89 -12.23
C PRO A 123 -2.24 13.13 -11.13
N ILE A 124 -2.80 13.17 -9.93
CA ILE A 124 -2.51 12.18 -8.90
C ILE A 124 -3.54 11.07 -9.03
N THR A 125 -3.07 9.84 -9.21
CA THR A 125 -3.93 8.67 -9.30
C THR A 125 -3.58 7.71 -8.18
N LEU A 126 -4.59 7.30 -7.41
CA LEU A 126 -4.51 6.21 -6.46
C LEU A 126 -5.48 5.10 -6.90
N LYS A 127 -4.97 3.87 -7.04
CA LYS A 127 -5.80 2.70 -7.28
C LYS A 127 -5.52 1.63 -6.25
N THR A 128 -6.56 1.18 -5.55
CA THR A 128 -6.47 0.13 -4.53
C THR A 128 -7.45 -0.98 -4.86
N LEU A 129 -7.00 -2.25 -4.78
CA LEU A 129 -7.86 -3.43 -4.86
C LEU A 129 -7.65 -4.31 -3.63
N ILE A 130 -8.76 -4.74 -3.03
CA ILE A 130 -8.81 -5.67 -1.91
C ILE A 130 -9.72 -6.82 -2.32
N ASN A 131 -9.18 -8.04 -2.43
CA ASN A 131 -9.98 -9.23 -2.72
C ASN A 131 -9.78 -10.28 -1.62
N PRO A 132 -10.64 -10.39 -0.61
CA PRO A 132 -10.47 -11.37 0.47
C PRO A 132 -10.56 -12.85 0.04
N GLU A 133 -11.23 -13.19 -1.08
CA GLU A 133 -11.27 -14.58 -1.58
C GLU A 133 -9.91 -15.02 -2.18
N ARG A 134 -9.17 -14.07 -2.73
CA ARG A 134 -7.79 -14.23 -3.17
C ARG A 134 -7.00 -13.09 -2.56
N PRO A 135 -6.61 -13.13 -1.26
CA PRO A 135 -6.21 -11.96 -0.46
C PRO A 135 -5.00 -11.25 -1.04
N LYS A 136 -5.31 -10.46 -2.07
CA LYS A 136 -4.45 -9.73 -2.98
C LYS A 136 -4.80 -8.28 -2.75
N TYR A 137 -3.78 -7.54 -2.37
CA TYR A 137 -3.83 -6.14 -2.04
C TYR A 137 -2.90 -5.45 -3.01
N GLU A 138 -3.43 -4.60 -3.87
CA GLU A 138 -2.63 -3.83 -4.81
C GLU A 138 -2.89 -2.35 -4.55
N SER A 139 -1.83 -1.55 -4.54
CA SER A 139 -1.94 -0.09 -4.51
C SER A 139 -1.00 0.50 -5.54
N LYS A 140 -1.47 1.52 -6.25
CA LYS A 140 -0.65 2.30 -7.18
C LYS A 140 -0.88 3.78 -6.92
N LEU A 141 0.19 4.51 -6.64
CA LEU A 141 0.21 5.96 -6.48
C LEU A 141 1.16 6.57 -7.51
N GLU A 142 0.68 7.55 -8.25
CA GLU A 142 1.51 8.39 -9.13
C GLU A 142 1.36 9.86 -8.74
N TYR A 143 2.49 10.58 -8.69
CA TYR A 143 2.58 12.01 -8.40
C TYR A 143 3.55 12.68 -9.36
N SER A 144 3.16 13.83 -9.92
CA SER A 144 4.05 14.67 -10.73
C SER A 144 3.80 16.13 -10.40
N GLY A 145 4.77 16.77 -9.76
CA GLY A 145 4.76 18.16 -9.37
C GLY A 145 5.88 18.96 -10.03
N PRO A 146 5.93 20.27 -9.78
CA PRO A 146 6.99 21.14 -10.30
C PRO A 146 8.37 20.72 -9.80
N ASP A 147 8.49 20.29 -8.53
CA ASP A 147 9.77 20.03 -7.86
C ASP A 147 10.08 18.55 -7.64
N PHE A 148 9.08 17.68 -7.81
CA PHE A 148 9.18 16.26 -7.48
C PHE A 148 8.25 15.41 -8.35
N ASN A 149 8.75 14.27 -8.80
CA ASN A 149 7.95 13.22 -9.43
C ASN A 149 8.11 11.92 -8.63
N GLY A 150 7.03 11.17 -8.43
CA GLY A 150 7.04 9.95 -7.65
C GLY A 150 6.04 8.93 -8.17
N LYS A 151 6.41 7.65 -8.08
CA LYS A 151 5.55 6.49 -8.33
C LYS A 151 5.77 5.48 -7.23
N LEU A 152 4.70 4.89 -6.73
CA LEU A 152 4.73 3.81 -5.76
C LEU A 152 3.72 2.74 -6.20
N ASP A 153 4.20 1.54 -6.46
CA ASP A 153 3.39 0.36 -6.71
C ASP A 153 3.61 -0.63 -5.56
N THR A 154 2.54 -1.16 -5.00
CA THR A 154 2.59 -2.21 -3.98
C THR A 154 1.69 -3.37 -4.38
N SER A 155 2.13 -4.59 -4.08
CA SER A 155 1.36 -5.81 -4.25
C SER A 155 1.63 -6.73 -3.08
N ILE A 156 0.59 -7.22 -2.42
CA ILE A 156 0.69 -8.22 -1.36
C ILE A 156 -0.31 -9.31 -1.68
N ILE A 157 0.15 -10.55 -1.72
CA ILE A 157 -0.65 -11.75 -1.88
C ILE A 157 -0.49 -12.56 -0.60
N ARG A 158 -1.61 -12.86 0.04
CA ARG A 158 -1.70 -13.76 1.18
C ARG A 158 -2.35 -15.05 0.70
N GLN A 159 -1.77 -16.19 1.05
CA GLN A 159 -2.31 -17.52 0.73
C GLN A 159 -2.60 -18.34 1.99
N GLY A 160 -2.24 -17.82 3.18
CA GLY A 160 -2.52 -18.43 4.47
C GLY A 160 -2.23 -17.47 5.62
N MET A 161 -2.30 -17.95 6.86
CA MET A 161 -1.96 -17.12 8.02
C MET A 161 -0.48 -16.73 8.04
N LEU A 162 0.40 -17.60 7.54
CA LEU A 162 1.85 -17.42 7.51
C LEU A 162 2.42 -17.52 6.09
N ASP A 163 1.55 -17.53 5.06
CA ASP A 163 1.93 -17.60 3.66
C ASP A 163 1.62 -16.27 2.96
N TRP A 164 2.67 -15.50 2.68
CA TRP A 164 2.59 -14.13 2.17
C TRP A 164 3.70 -13.88 1.16
N LYS A 165 3.40 -13.14 0.10
CA LYS A 165 4.38 -12.64 -0.85
C LYS A 165 4.02 -11.21 -1.20
N GLY A 166 5.00 -10.35 -1.37
CA GLY A 166 4.71 -9.00 -1.84
C GLY A 166 5.89 -8.26 -2.40
N THR A 167 5.56 -7.14 -3.02
CA THR A 167 6.49 -6.22 -3.67
C THR A 167 6.11 -4.78 -3.34
N ILE A 168 7.11 -3.94 -3.15
CA ILE A 168 7.00 -2.48 -3.07
C ILE A 168 8.01 -1.94 -4.08
N SER A 169 7.52 -1.31 -5.12
CA SER A 169 8.34 -0.67 -6.16
C SER A 169 8.08 0.81 -6.11
N SER A 170 9.12 1.61 -5.93
CA SER A 170 9.02 3.05 -5.96
C SER A 170 10.05 3.65 -6.90
N GLU A 171 9.63 4.74 -7.54
CA GLU A 171 10.49 5.58 -8.35
C GLU A 171 10.29 7.02 -7.93
N TYR A 172 11.36 7.78 -7.83
CA TYR A 172 11.25 9.21 -7.56
C TYR A 172 12.32 10.02 -8.27
N GLN A 173 12.03 11.30 -8.48
CA GLN A 173 12.95 12.26 -9.03
C GLN A 173 12.69 13.62 -8.40
N ILE A 174 13.73 14.22 -7.82
CA ILE A 174 13.73 15.62 -7.40
C ILE A 174 14.27 16.43 -8.60
N VAL A 175 13.73 17.62 -8.87
CA VAL A 175 14.15 18.47 -9.99
C VAL A 175 15.67 18.55 -10.13
N ASN A 176 16.16 18.41 -11.36
CA ASN A 176 17.57 18.43 -11.73
C ASN A 176 18.44 17.32 -11.09
N HIS A 177 17.86 16.39 -10.34
CA HIS A 177 18.54 15.20 -9.84
C HIS A 177 18.23 13.97 -10.70
N PRO A 178 19.12 12.95 -10.68
CA PRO A 178 18.86 11.67 -11.30
C PRO A 178 17.59 11.03 -10.75
N LYS A 179 16.91 10.25 -11.61
CA LYS A 179 15.82 9.39 -11.18
C LYS A 179 16.38 8.28 -10.29
N HIS A 180 15.70 8.03 -9.18
CA HIS A 180 16.02 6.97 -8.25
C HIS A 180 14.90 5.94 -8.21
N ALA A 181 15.26 4.69 -7.99
CA ALA A 181 14.32 3.58 -7.85
C ALA A 181 14.66 2.74 -6.63
N LEU A 182 13.64 2.15 -6.03
CA LEU A 182 13.71 1.19 -4.94
C LEU A 182 12.70 0.08 -5.23
N GLU A 183 13.15 -1.16 -5.15
CA GLU A 183 12.29 -2.33 -5.21
C GLU A 183 12.58 -3.19 -3.99
N ILE A 184 11.54 -3.49 -3.22
CA ILE A 184 11.57 -4.40 -2.08
C ILE A 184 10.64 -5.54 -2.41
N GLY A 185 11.11 -6.78 -2.28
CA GLY A 185 10.26 -7.95 -2.35
C GLY A 185 10.41 -8.80 -1.11
N PHE A 186 9.31 -9.39 -0.67
CA PHE A 186 9.28 -10.29 0.48
C PHE A 186 8.47 -11.54 0.18
N GLU A 187 8.85 -12.63 0.84
CA GLU A 187 8.16 -13.92 0.77
C GLU A 187 8.23 -14.56 2.15
N GLN A 188 7.12 -15.10 2.62
CA GLN A 188 7.06 -15.96 3.77
C GLN A 188 6.19 -17.15 3.42
N ALA A 189 6.69 -18.35 3.66
CA ALA A 189 5.95 -19.58 3.47
C ALA A 189 6.11 -20.47 4.70
N PHE A 190 5.01 -21.09 5.13
CA PHE A 190 5.04 -22.01 6.26
C PHE A 190 4.09 -23.19 6.04
N GLN A 191 4.67 -24.39 6.04
CA GLN A 191 3.93 -25.63 5.90
C GLN A 191 4.25 -26.52 7.10
N LYS A 192 3.22 -27.07 7.75
CA LYS A 192 3.38 -27.97 8.90
C LYS A 192 2.56 -29.23 8.70
N ARG A 193 3.18 -30.39 8.95
CA ARG A 193 2.51 -31.71 8.94
C ARG A 193 3.00 -32.55 10.11
N GLY A 194 2.16 -32.72 11.13
CA GLY A 194 2.54 -33.38 12.36
C GLY A 194 3.67 -32.64 13.06
N THR A 195 4.80 -33.31 13.27
CA THR A 195 6.03 -32.72 13.81
C THR A 195 6.94 -32.10 12.76
N ASN A 196 6.68 -32.31 11.47
CA ASN A 196 7.50 -31.78 10.38
C ASN A 196 7.04 -30.36 10.03
N HIS A 197 7.97 -29.51 9.63
CA HIS A 197 7.67 -28.19 9.11
C HIS A 197 8.67 -27.77 8.04
N HIS A 198 8.21 -26.91 7.14
CA HIS A 198 9.03 -26.11 6.25
C HIS A 198 8.67 -24.65 6.50
N PHE A 199 9.67 -23.84 6.78
CA PHE A 199 9.54 -22.40 6.95
C PHE A 199 10.56 -21.71 6.06
N LYS A 200 10.08 -20.73 5.30
CA LYS A 200 10.89 -19.81 4.52
C LYS A 200 10.46 -18.39 4.82
N HIS A 201 11.43 -17.52 5.05
CA HIS A 201 11.23 -16.08 5.09
C HIS A 201 12.34 -15.43 4.29
N ALA A 202 12.00 -14.62 3.30
CA ALA A 202 12.95 -13.94 2.45
C ALA A 202 12.54 -12.48 2.26
N LEU A 203 13.55 -11.61 2.26
CA LEU A 203 13.44 -10.19 1.97
C LEU A 203 14.57 -9.84 1.00
N HIS A 204 14.27 -9.05 -0.01
CA HIS A 204 15.28 -8.45 -0.86
C HIS A 204 14.94 -7.00 -1.12
N ALA A 205 15.97 -6.17 -1.25
CA ALA A 205 15.83 -4.80 -1.65
C ALA A 205 16.91 -4.45 -2.68
N THR A 206 16.51 -3.79 -3.75
CA THR A 206 17.40 -3.25 -4.78
C THR A 206 17.11 -1.78 -4.94
N SER A 207 18.14 -0.96 -5.06
CA SER A 207 17.96 0.47 -5.28
C SER A 207 19.06 1.03 -6.17
N THR A 208 18.79 2.18 -6.79
CA THR A 208 19.80 2.97 -7.48
C THR A 208 20.79 3.65 -6.54
N ILE A 209 20.48 3.76 -5.24
CA ILE A 209 21.31 4.50 -4.27
C ILE A 209 22.06 3.61 -3.27
N PHE A 210 21.76 2.31 -3.23
CA PHE A 210 22.46 1.35 -2.37
C PHE A 210 22.54 -0.03 -3.03
N ASN A 211 23.58 -0.79 -2.67
CA ASN A 211 23.80 -2.14 -3.19
C ASN A 211 22.67 -3.08 -2.78
N LYS A 212 22.37 -4.06 -3.64
CA LYS A 212 21.37 -5.09 -3.37
C LYS A 212 21.54 -5.68 -1.97
N PHE A 213 20.45 -5.66 -1.23
CA PHE A 213 20.28 -6.34 0.03
C PHE A 213 19.45 -7.60 -0.19
N HIS A 214 19.87 -8.70 0.39
CA HIS A 214 19.10 -9.94 0.44
C HIS A 214 19.20 -10.54 1.84
N PHE A 215 18.11 -11.08 2.33
CA PHE A 215 18.04 -11.82 3.58
C PHE A 215 17.10 -12.99 3.40
N GLN A 216 17.51 -14.16 3.84
CA GLN A 216 16.70 -15.37 3.82
C GLN A 216 16.94 -16.19 5.08
N LEU A 217 15.84 -16.65 5.68
CA LEU A 217 15.81 -17.61 6.76
C LEU A 217 15.03 -18.84 6.29
N LEU A 218 15.66 -20.01 6.34
CA LEU A 218 15.01 -21.30 6.12
C LEU A 218 15.05 -22.12 7.40
N SER A 219 13.97 -22.83 7.70
CA SER A 219 13.93 -23.85 8.75
C SER A 219 13.12 -25.05 8.27
N ASP A 220 13.79 -26.18 8.20
CA ASP A 220 13.23 -27.43 7.71
C ASP A 220 13.35 -28.51 8.76
N ARG A 221 12.22 -28.99 9.27
CA ARG A 221 12.17 -30.12 10.19
C ARG A 221 11.62 -31.36 9.50
N THR A 222 12.42 -32.41 9.48
CA THR A 222 12.03 -33.76 9.04
C THR A 222 12.33 -34.77 10.15
N GLY A 223 11.27 -35.26 10.80
CA GLY A 223 11.38 -36.18 11.93
C GLY A 223 12.08 -35.54 13.13
N ASN A 224 13.26 -36.08 13.46
CA ASN A 224 14.11 -35.60 14.55
C ASN A 224 15.18 -34.61 14.11
N ASN A 225 15.33 -34.36 12.80
CA ASN A 225 16.33 -33.43 12.28
C ASN A 225 15.67 -32.10 11.92
N MET A 226 16.36 -31.01 12.20
CA MET A 226 15.99 -29.67 11.81
C MET A 226 17.20 -28.95 11.23
N ASN A 227 17.11 -28.53 9.98
CA ASN A 227 18.16 -27.79 9.29
C ASN A 227 17.72 -26.33 9.24
N ASN A 228 18.58 -25.41 9.64
CA ASN A 228 18.29 -23.99 9.60
C ASN A 228 19.39 -23.29 8.82
N LEU A 229 19.00 -22.42 7.89
CA LEU A 229 19.90 -21.61 7.10
C LEU A 229 19.53 -20.15 7.28
N LEU A 230 20.53 -19.34 7.62
CA LEU A 230 20.50 -17.90 7.48
C LEU A 230 21.43 -17.52 6.33
N GLU A 231 20.87 -16.84 5.33
CA GLU A 231 21.60 -16.26 4.22
C GLU A 231 21.36 -14.75 4.21
N ALA A 232 22.44 -13.98 4.13
CA ALA A 232 22.37 -12.53 3.98
C ALA A 232 23.36 -12.08 2.90
N THR A 233 22.93 -11.15 2.06
CA THR A 233 23.81 -10.42 1.15
C THR A 233 23.72 -8.95 1.47
N TYR A 234 24.85 -8.33 1.78
CA TYR A 234 24.93 -6.90 2.08
C TYR A 234 26.22 -6.34 1.48
N LEU A 235 26.11 -5.23 0.75
CA LEU A 235 27.24 -4.58 0.07
C LEU A 235 28.05 -5.49 -0.88
N GLY A 236 27.42 -6.55 -1.41
CA GLY A 236 28.08 -7.52 -2.29
C GLY A 236 28.78 -8.67 -1.56
N GLU A 237 28.82 -8.63 -0.23
CA GLU A 237 29.31 -9.74 0.59
C GLU A 237 28.17 -10.67 0.96
N GLN A 238 28.42 -11.98 0.91
CA GLN A 238 27.46 -13.01 1.28
C GLN A 238 27.88 -13.63 2.61
N LEU A 239 26.95 -13.64 3.57
CA LEU A 239 27.05 -14.34 4.83
C LEU A 239 26.10 -15.53 4.80
N LEU A 240 26.63 -16.70 5.13
CA LEU A 240 25.89 -17.94 5.27
C LEU A 240 26.17 -18.47 6.67
N ALA A 241 25.12 -18.78 7.42
CA ALA A 241 25.21 -19.45 8.70
C ALA A 241 24.21 -20.60 8.73
N ASN A 242 24.70 -21.78 9.07
CA ASN A 242 23.89 -22.98 9.17
C ASN A 242 23.82 -23.43 10.62
N LEU A 243 22.65 -23.91 11.04
CA LEU A 243 22.45 -24.52 12.34
C LEU A 243 21.64 -25.81 12.18
N ASP A 244 22.33 -26.93 12.27
CA ASP A 244 21.72 -28.25 12.25
C ASP A 244 21.37 -28.66 13.67
N VAL A 245 20.11 -29.04 13.89
CA VAL A 245 19.60 -29.43 15.20
C VAL A 245 19.02 -30.84 15.12
N THR A 246 19.46 -31.72 16.02
CA THR A 246 18.93 -33.08 16.17
C THR A 246 18.23 -33.23 17.51
N ARG A 247 16.98 -33.72 17.50
CA ARG A 247 16.20 -34.11 18.68
C ARG A 247 16.55 -35.54 19.09
N GLY A 248 17.14 -35.67 20.27
CA GLY A 248 17.40 -36.95 20.93
C GLY A 248 16.27 -37.38 21.87
N PRO A 249 16.50 -38.47 22.64
CA PRO A 249 15.59 -38.93 23.69
C PRO A 249 15.26 -37.82 24.71
N ASN A 250 14.09 -37.90 25.34
CA ASN A 250 13.62 -36.93 26.35
C ASN A 250 13.58 -35.46 25.87
N ASN A 251 13.44 -35.21 24.57
CA ASN A 251 13.44 -33.86 23.99
C ASN A 251 14.75 -33.09 24.22
N ILE A 252 15.89 -33.79 24.33
CA ILE A 252 17.20 -33.15 24.36
C ILE A 252 17.59 -32.76 22.94
N TYR A 253 17.94 -31.50 22.71
CA TYR A 253 18.37 -31.00 21.39
C TYR A 253 19.88 -30.82 21.36
N LYS A 254 20.51 -31.34 20.30
CA LYS A 254 21.92 -31.08 19.98
C LYS A 254 21.97 -30.18 18.75
N ALA A 255 22.76 -29.11 18.82
CA ALA A 255 22.92 -28.15 17.74
C ALA A 255 24.38 -28.12 17.27
N VAL A 256 24.59 -28.09 15.95
CA VAL A 256 25.90 -27.95 15.31
C VAL A 256 25.82 -26.77 14.34
N GLY A 257 26.60 -25.73 14.61
CA GLY A 257 26.68 -24.53 13.76
C GLY A 257 27.85 -24.60 12.78
N ARG A 258 27.69 -24.02 11.58
CA ARG A 258 28.74 -23.82 10.57
C ARG A 258 28.61 -22.47 9.90
#